data_AF-A0AAV9ZXB3-F1
#
_entry.id   AF-A0AAV9ZXB3-F1
#
_cell.length_a   1.000
_cell.length_b   1.000
_cell.length_c   1.000
_cell.angle_alpha   90.00
_cell.angle_beta   90.00
_cell.angle_gamma   90.00
#
_symmetry.space_group_name_H-M   'P 1'
#
loop_
_entity.id
_entity.type
_entity.pdbx_description
1 polymer ?
#
loop_
_entity_poly.entity_id
_entity_poly.type
_entity_poly.pdbx_seq_one_letter_code
_entity_poly.pdbx_strand_id
1 'polypeptide(L)'
;MLLLRFLLAALASNIGLALTPVGNRPSGGQIFVAPHGSRAKQVDHNMEIFAPNGTLIHTFVDVMPGSASATKERRSLLAARQSLSATQASTTVIADPANVIEAFNTSFTVPALPKTFESQIIYLSATVVASNQGVEFAWYRCVLQYGANAFWGGPFWTMSTELELGPDGSLLVVVGEDFNPRVEVGATIQTSILHKDEGDDIFWYEATFNDQPTALEVGWHTPVSKVLIGLEEEGVTQPSEYPPEPFTFKDTNLTMTRGAPEVAWDVPSDSTTGAYVTVDVDGAVNAELTVHFLN
;
A
#
# COMPACT_ATOMS: atom_id res chain seq x y z
N MET A 1 -19.41 43.59 -42.81
CA MET A 1 -18.09 43.11 -42.34
C MET A 1 -18.27 42.37 -41.02
N LEU A 2 -18.94 41.22 -41.12
CA LEU A 2 -19.03 40.16 -40.10
C LEU A 2 -18.17 39.01 -40.65
N LEU A 3 -17.67 38.12 -39.78
CA LEU A 3 -16.68 37.05 -40.03
C LEU A 3 -15.20 37.48 -39.89
N LEU A 4 -14.77 37.72 -38.66
CA LEU A 4 -13.39 37.34 -38.25
C LEU A 4 -13.25 37.30 -36.72
N ARG A 5 -14.14 36.57 -36.03
CA ARG A 5 -13.98 36.20 -34.62
C ARG A 5 -14.63 34.83 -34.46
N PHE A 6 -14.02 33.94 -33.66
CA PHE A 6 -14.35 32.51 -33.51
C PHE A 6 -13.68 31.55 -34.50
N LEU A 7 -12.35 31.52 -34.54
CA LEU A 7 -11.65 30.25 -34.86
C LEU A 7 -10.20 30.26 -34.34
N LEU A 8 -10.01 30.32 -33.02
CA LEU A 8 -8.72 30.04 -32.37
C LEU A 8 -8.92 29.90 -30.85
N ALA A 9 -9.69 28.88 -30.45
CA ALA A 9 -9.77 28.41 -29.05
C ALA A 9 -10.18 26.93 -28.99
N ALA A 10 -9.73 26.13 -29.96
CA ALA A 10 -9.92 24.68 -29.98
C ALA A 10 -8.63 23.99 -30.45
N LEU A 11 -7.52 24.40 -29.85
CA LEU A 11 -6.42 23.48 -29.57
C LEU A 11 -6.37 23.36 -28.04
N ALA A 12 -7.38 22.70 -27.48
CA ALA A 12 -7.21 22.04 -26.21
C ALA A 12 -6.21 20.90 -26.49
N SER A 13 -4.93 21.23 -26.38
CA SER A 13 -3.88 20.25 -26.19
C SER A 13 -4.39 19.24 -25.16
N ASN A 14 -4.45 17.97 -25.54
CA ASN A 14 -4.42 16.84 -24.62
C ASN A 14 -3.09 16.91 -23.86
N ILE A 15 -2.93 17.90 -22.98
CA ILE A 15 -1.93 17.86 -21.93
C ILE A 15 -2.47 16.75 -21.06
N GLY A 16 -2.00 15.52 -21.29
CA GLY A 16 -2.16 14.45 -20.33
C GLY A 16 -1.77 15.04 -18.99
N LEU A 17 -2.70 15.05 -18.04
CA LEU A 17 -2.46 15.47 -16.68
C LEU A 17 -1.53 14.43 -16.07
N ALA A 18 -0.23 14.54 -16.39
CA ALA A 18 0.80 13.70 -15.83
C ALA A 18 0.82 13.95 -14.32
N LEU A 19 0.61 12.92 -13.51
CA LEU A 19 0.82 13.04 -12.07
C LEU A 19 2.25 13.56 -11.82
N THR A 20 2.36 14.66 -11.07
CA THR A 20 3.63 15.18 -10.59
C THR A 20 3.84 14.76 -9.14
N PRO A 21 5.05 14.40 -8.72
CA PRO A 21 5.32 14.13 -7.31
C PRO A 21 4.92 15.32 -6.44
N VAL A 22 4.22 15.06 -5.35
CA VAL A 22 3.84 16.07 -4.35
C VAL A 22 4.88 16.20 -3.24
N GLY A 23 5.79 15.22 -3.14
CA GLY A 23 6.83 15.17 -2.13
C GLY A 23 7.74 13.96 -2.34
N ASN A 24 8.65 13.77 -1.38
CA ASN A 24 9.49 12.58 -1.30
C ASN A 24 9.41 12.02 0.12
N ARG A 25 9.47 10.70 0.24
CA ARG A 25 9.75 10.02 1.50
C ARG A 25 11.16 10.40 1.99
N PRO A 26 11.45 10.31 3.31
CA PRO A 26 12.80 10.37 3.86
C PRO A 26 13.78 9.41 3.17
N SER A 27 13.31 8.25 2.69
CA SER A 27 14.08 7.30 1.87
C SER A 27 14.42 7.80 0.47
N GLY A 28 13.87 8.95 0.04
CA GLY A 28 14.05 9.54 -1.28
C GLY A 28 13.01 9.11 -2.32
N GLY A 29 12.15 8.14 -2.01
CA GLY A 29 11.08 7.69 -2.90
C GLY A 29 10.04 8.79 -3.16
N GLN A 30 9.62 8.96 -4.41
CA GLN A 30 8.65 10.01 -4.79
C GLN A 30 7.24 9.64 -4.31
N ILE A 31 6.49 10.65 -3.85
CA ILE A 31 5.09 10.51 -3.44
C ILE A 31 4.21 11.10 -4.54
N PHE A 32 3.32 10.27 -5.09
CA PHE A 32 2.35 10.63 -6.13
C PHE A 32 0.95 10.53 -5.60
N VAL A 33 0.04 11.30 -6.21
CA VAL A 33 -1.32 11.42 -5.71
C VAL A 33 -2.32 11.34 -6.82
N ALA A 34 -3.12 10.27 -6.81
CA ALA A 34 -4.18 10.07 -7.77
C ALA A 34 -5.54 10.57 -7.23
N PRO A 35 -6.45 11.02 -8.11
CA PRO A 35 -7.84 11.33 -7.75
C PRO A 35 -8.60 10.11 -7.19
N HIS A 36 -9.66 10.38 -6.44
CA HIS A 36 -10.53 9.33 -5.91
C HIS A 36 -11.22 8.51 -7.01
N GLY A 37 -11.16 7.19 -6.92
CA GLY A 37 -11.70 6.25 -7.91
C GLY A 37 -10.72 5.95 -9.04
N SER A 38 -9.44 6.27 -8.84
CA SER A 38 -8.40 5.94 -9.79
C SER A 38 -8.13 4.43 -9.83
N ARG A 39 -7.64 3.97 -10.99
CA ARG A 39 -7.24 2.57 -11.20
C ARG A 39 -5.76 2.52 -11.58
N ALA A 40 -5.00 1.68 -10.93
CA ALA A 40 -3.63 1.34 -11.32
C ALA A 40 -3.65 -0.01 -12.04
N LYS A 41 -3.24 -0.04 -13.29
CA LYS A 41 -3.25 -1.24 -14.12
C LYS A 41 -1.85 -1.59 -14.58
N GLN A 42 -1.50 -2.86 -14.42
CA GLN A 42 -0.32 -3.41 -15.06
C GLN A 42 -0.47 -3.43 -16.58
N VAL A 43 0.49 -2.86 -17.30
CA VAL A 43 0.57 -2.94 -18.77
C VAL A 43 2.02 -3.28 -19.15
N ASP A 44 2.24 -4.49 -19.65
CA ASP A 44 3.57 -5.04 -19.93
C ASP A 44 4.51 -4.97 -18.70
N HIS A 45 5.49 -4.07 -18.72
CA HIS A 45 6.45 -3.82 -17.64
C HIS A 45 6.16 -2.52 -16.86
N ASN A 46 5.06 -1.84 -17.17
CA ASN A 46 4.67 -0.56 -16.61
C ASN A 46 3.49 -0.71 -15.63
N MET A 47 3.31 0.32 -14.81
CA MET A 47 2.07 0.56 -14.08
C MET A 47 1.43 1.84 -14.58
N GLU A 48 0.28 1.72 -15.21
CA GLU A 48 -0.50 2.82 -15.75
C GLU A 48 -1.57 3.25 -14.75
N ILE A 49 -1.65 4.55 -14.49
CA ILE A 49 -2.63 5.14 -13.57
C ILE A 49 -3.70 5.84 -14.39
N PHE A 50 -4.94 5.45 -14.16
CA PHE A 50 -6.11 6.01 -14.81
C PHE A 50 -6.93 6.84 -13.81
N ALA A 51 -7.43 7.98 -14.25
CA ALA A 51 -8.47 8.73 -13.55
C ALA A 51 -9.81 7.95 -13.59
N PRO A 52 -10.79 8.31 -12.75
CA PRO A 52 -12.08 7.60 -12.68
C PRO A 52 -12.86 7.56 -14.00
N ASN A 53 -12.61 8.54 -14.88
CA ASN A 53 -13.23 8.60 -16.22
C ASN A 53 -12.49 7.75 -17.27
N GLY A 54 -11.49 6.96 -16.87
CA GLY A 54 -10.66 6.12 -17.75
C GLY A 54 -9.52 6.86 -18.47
N THR A 55 -9.27 8.13 -18.15
CA THR A 55 -8.15 8.89 -18.75
C THR A 55 -6.83 8.44 -18.13
N LEU A 56 -5.85 8.07 -18.95
CA LEU A 56 -4.49 7.82 -18.48
C LEU A 56 -3.88 9.13 -17.93
N ILE A 57 -3.48 9.12 -16.66
CA ILE A 57 -2.88 10.27 -15.96
C ILE A 57 -1.42 10.04 -15.56
N HIS A 58 -0.92 8.80 -15.53
CA HIS A 58 0.51 8.57 -15.33
C HIS A 58 0.92 7.19 -15.80
N THR A 59 2.20 7.04 -16.14
CA THR A 59 2.81 5.74 -16.42
C THR A 59 4.11 5.63 -15.64
N PHE A 60 4.14 4.74 -14.66
CA PHE A 60 5.38 4.32 -14.04
C PHE A 60 6.04 3.29 -14.96
N VAL A 61 7.19 3.67 -15.51
CA VAL A 61 7.88 2.87 -16.52
C VAL A 61 8.80 1.85 -15.87
N ASP A 62 8.78 0.61 -16.37
CA ASP A 62 9.68 -0.47 -15.96
C ASP A 62 9.66 -0.79 -14.45
N VAL A 63 8.46 -0.84 -13.86
CA VAL A 63 8.26 -1.23 -12.44
C VAL A 63 8.54 -2.71 -12.21
N MET A 64 8.41 -3.54 -13.25
CA MET A 64 8.58 -4.98 -13.12
C MET A 64 10.03 -5.45 -13.30
N PRO A 65 10.47 -6.41 -12.46
CA PRO A 65 11.75 -7.08 -12.62
C PRO A 65 11.78 -7.88 -13.93
N GLY A 66 12.90 -7.80 -14.64
CA GLY A 66 13.11 -8.46 -15.93
C GLY A 66 13.05 -7.53 -17.15
N SER A 67 12.68 -6.24 -17.00
CA SER A 67 12.82 -5.27 -18.09
C SER A 67 14.30 -5.12 -18.51
N ALA A 68 14.56 -5.11 -19.82
CA ALA A 68 15.88 -4.90 -20.40
C ALA A 68 16.53 -3.55 -20.01
N SER A 69 15.73 -2.61 -19.48
CA SER A 69 16.14 -1.30 -19.00
C SER A 69 16.57 -1.29 -17.52
N ALA A 70 16.43 -2.40 -16.78
CA ALA A 70 16.75 -2.46 -15.36
C ALA A 70 18.27 -2.33 -15.10
N THR A 71 18.74 -1.09 -14.96
CA THR A 71 20.13 -0.76 -14.63
C THR A 71 20.54 -1.34 -13.27
N LYS A 72 21.85 -1.52 -13.07
CA LYS A 72 22.42 -2.06 -11.83
C LYS A 72 22.06 -1.21 -10.59
N GLU A 73 21.80 0.08 -10.78
CA GLU A 73 21.34 1.01 -9.75
C GLU A 73 19.95 0.66 -9.22
N ARG A 74 19.01 0.23 -10.08
CA ARG A 74 17.66 -0.20 -9.66
C ARG A 74 17.68 -1.44 -8.76
N ARG A 75 18.60 -2.37 -9.01
CA ARG A 75 18.80 -3.52 -8.10
C ARG A 75 19.31 -3.11 -6.71
N SER A 76 20.03 -1.99 -6.62
CA SER A 76 20.44 -1.39 -5.34
C SER A 76 19.30 -0.69 -4.61
N LEU A 77 18.28 -0.19 -5.32
CA LEU A 77 17.09 0.43 -4.71
C LEU A 77 16.11 -0.60 -4.13
N LEU A 78 15.96 -1.77 -4.76
CA LEU A 78 15.28 -2.91 -4.14
C LEU A 78 15.94 -3.34 -2.82
N ALA A 79 17.28 -3.28 -2.74
CA ALA A 79 18.03 -3.47 -1.50
C ALA A 79 17.87 -2.28 -0.53
N ALA A 80 17.62 -1.07 -1.02
CA ALA A 80 17.34 0.10 -0.18
C ALA A 80 15.92 0.08 0.44
N ARG A 81 14.95 -0.65 -0.13
CA ARG A 81 13.71 -0.96 0.60
C ARG A 81 13.98 -1.80 1.86
N GLN A 82 15.01 -2.65 1.83
CA GLN A 82 15.52 -3.32 3.05
C GLN A 82 16.32 -2.37 3.97
N SER A 83 16.45 -1.08 3.63
CA SER A 83 17.01 -0.05 4.51
C SER A 83 15.96 0.89 5.10
N LEU A 84 14.67 0.68 4.83
CA LEU A 84 13.61 1.20 5.70
C LEU A 84 13.49 0.25 6.89
N SER A 85 13.41 0.81 8.10
CA SER A 85 13.14 0.05 9.32
C SER A 85 11.74 -0.54 9.22
N ALA A 86 11.65 -1.79 8.77
CA ALA A 86 10.40 -2.51 8.63
C ALA A 86 10.41 -3.73 9.54
N THR A 87 9.32 -3.93 10.26
CA THR A 87 9.09 -5.14 11.05
C THR A 87 7.78 -5.74 10.60
N GLN A 88 7.80 -7.02 10.25
CA GLN A 88 6.68 -7.64 9.56
C GLN A 88 6.51 -9.10 9.96
N ALA A 89 5.30 -9.60 9.76
CA ALA A 89 5.01 -11.00 9.57
C ALA A 89 4.44 -11.18 8.16
N SER A 90 4.81 -12.26 7.48
CA SER A 90 4.31 -12.54 6.13
C SER A 90 4.01 -14.00 5.93
N THR A 91 3.13 -14.30 4.99
CA THR A 91 2.93 -15.67 4.53
C THR A 91 2.73 -15.70 3.02
N THR A 92 3.07 -16.82 2.41
CA THR A 92 2.99 -17.04 0.96
C THR A 92 2.06 -18.20 0.68
N VAL A 93 1.17 -18.03 -0.27
CA VAL A 93 0.20 -19.02 -0.74
C VAL A 93 0.50 -19.41 -2.19
N ILE A 94 0.02 -20.59 -2.56
CA ILE A 94 0.04 -21.04 -3.95
C ILE A 94 -1.15 -20.40 -4.67
N ALA A 95 -0.88 -19.34 -5.43
CA ALA A 95 -1.87 -18.66 -6.26
C ALA A 95 -1.73 -19.04 -7.73
N ASP A 96 -2.86 -19.30 -8.38
CA ASP A 96 -2.97 -19.55 -9.82
C ASP A 96 -4.25 -18.91 -10.37
N PRO A 97 -4.44 -18.77 -11.70
CA PRO A 97 -5.63 -18.11 -12.27
C PRO A 97 -6.98 -18.72 -11.85
N ALA A 98 -7.00 -19.96 -11.35
CA ALA A 98 -8.19 -20.64 -10.82
C ALA A 98 -8.16 -20.82 -9.29
N ASN A 99 -7.18 -20.21 -8.61
CA ASN A 99 -7.05 -20.17 -7.15
C ASN A 99 -6.34 -18.89 -6.72
N VAL A 100 -7.05 -17.77 -6.72
CA VAL A 100 -6.53 -16.47 -6.29
C VAL A 100 -6.88 -16.15 -4.84
N ILE A 101 -6.14 -15.22 -4.22
CA ILE A 101 -6.54 -14.59 -2.96
C ILE A 101 -7.83 -13.83 -3.25
N GLU A 102 -8.93 -14.26 -2.66
CA GLU A 102 -10.24 -13.63 -2.80
C GLU A 102 -10.40 -12.46 -1.81
N ALA A 103 -9.94 -12.67 -0.58
CA ALA A 103 -9.97 -11.65 0.46
C ALA A 103 -8.81 -11.81 1.44
N PHE A 104 -8.23 -10.68 1.83
CA PHE A 104 -7.33 -10.58 2.98
C PHE A 104 -7.88 -9.52 3.94
N ASN A 105 -8.41 -9.99 5.06
CA ASN A 105 -9.14 -9.17 6.03
C ASN A 105 -8.43 -9.17 7.37
N THR A 106 -8.48 -8.06 8.09
CA THR A 106 -8.03 -7.97 9.48
C THR A 106 -8.72 -6.81 10.19
N SER A 107 -8.79 -6.88 11.51
CA SER A 107 -9.35 -5.84 12.38
C SER A 107 -8.30 -5.37 13.38
N PHE A 108 -8.42 -4.13 13.84
CA PHE A 108 -7.58 -3.62 14.92
C PHE A 108 -8.28 -2.49 15.67
N THR A 109 -7.75 -2.18 16.85
CA THR A 109 -8.14 -1.00 17.62
C THR A 109 -7.05 0.06 17.48
N VAL A 110 -7.43 1.29 17.11
CA VAL A 110 -6.50 2.41 16.96
C VAL A 110 -5.78 2.65 18.29
N PRO A 111 -4.44 2.58 18.33
CA PRO A 111 -3.69 2.60 19.58
C PRO A 111 -3.61 4.02 20.14
N ALA A 112 -3.17 4.13 21.39
CA ALA A 112 -2.85 5.42 21.98
C ALA A 112 -1.79 6.17 21.15
N LEU A 113 -1.83 7.50 21.20
CA LEU A 113 -0.81 8.32 20.55
C LEU A 113 0.56 8.11 21.23
N PRO A 114 1.66 8.19 20.47
CA PRO A 114 2.99 8.35 21.03
C PRO A 114 3.08 9.47 22.08
N LYS A 115 4.02 9.34 23.03
CA LYS A 115 4.24 10.35 24.07
C LYS A 115 4.88 11.63 23.52
N THR A 116 5.72 11.48 22.51
CA THR A 116 6.41 12.58 21.83
C THR A 116 6.10 12.55 20.34
N PHE A 117 6.10 13.73 19.71
CA PHE A 117 6.02 13.87 18.26
C PHE A 117 7.18 14.73 17.78
N GLU A 118 8.13 14.10 17.08
CA GLU A 118 9.33 14.73 16.54
C GLU A 118 9.41 14.58 15.01
N SER A 119 8.24 14.53 14.35
CA SER A 119 8.08 14.30 12.90
C SER A 119 8.23 12.84 12.46
N GLN A 120 8.14 11.88 13.39
CA GLN A 120 8.11 10.48 13.03
C GLN A 120 6.85 10.13 12.23
N ILE A 121 6.98 9.18 11.33
CA ILE A 121 5.89 8.58 10.57
C ILE A 121 5.88 7.09 10.90
N ILE A 122 4.69 6.58 11.22
CA ILE A 122 4.48 5.17 11.55
C ILE A 122 3.35 4.65 10.66
N TYR A 123 3.60 3.57 9.95
CA TYR A 123 2.62 2.87 9.12
C TYR A 123 2.38 1.48 9.69
N LEU A 124 1.15 1.20 10.10
CA LEU A 124 0.68 -0.14 10.50
C LEU A 124 -0.22 -0.64 9.37
N SER A 125 0.14 -1.75 8.73
CA SER A 125 -0.49 -2.12 7.46
C SER A 125 -0.84 -3.59 7.32
N ALA A 126 -1.92 -3.83 6.56
CA ALA A 126 -2.26 -5.11 5.95
C ALA A 126 -2.06 -4.99 4.44
N THR A 127 -1.24 -5.88 3.86
CA THR A 127 -0.67 -5.72 2.52
C THR A 127 -0.82 -6.98 1.69
N VAL A 128 -1.16 -6.85 0.41
CA VAL A 128 -0.92 -7.87 -0.62
C VAL A 128 0.30 -7.49 -1.45
N VAL A 129 1.08 -8.48 -1.86
CA VAL A 129 2.33 -8.28 -2.59
C VAL A 129 2.25 -8.91 -3.97
N ALA A 130 2.43 -8.07 -5.00
CA ALA A 130 2.55 -8.54 -6.37
C ALA A 130 4.00 -8.94 -6.65
N SER A 131 4.16 -10.08 -7.31
CA SER A 131 5.46 -10.60 -7.71
C SER A 131 5.44 -11.10 -9.15
N ASN A 132 6.60 -11.02 -9.80
CA ASN A 132 6.83 -11.59 -11.11
C ASN A 132 8.06 -12.50 -11.04
N GLN A 133 7.91 -13.78 -11.38
CA GLN A 133 8.97 -14.79 -11.31
C GLN A 133 9.66 -14.85 -9.92
N GLY A 134 8.89 -14.68 -8.85
CA GLY A 134 9.38 -14.71 -7.47
C GLY A 134 10.05 -13.42 -6.99
N VAL A 135 10.07 -12.36 -7.81
CA VAL A 135 10.59 -11.05 -7.40
C VAL A 135 9.42 -10.10 -7.16
N GLU A 136 9.32 -9.59 -5.94
CA GLU A 136 8.32 -8.61 -5.52
C GLU A 136 8.54 -7.27 -6.24
N PHE A 137 7.45 -6.64 -6.69
CA PHE A 137 7.53 -5.38 -7.43
C PHE A 137 6.45 -4.36 -7.06
N ALA A 138 5.39 -4.76 -6.36
CA ALA A 138 4.40 -3.83 -5.86
C ALA A 138 3.80 -4.31 -4.54
N TRP A 139 3.48 -3.35 -3.67
CA TRP A 139 2.83 -3.58 -2.38
C TRP A 139 1.59 -2.70 -2.32
N TYR A 140 0.43 -3.35 -2.24
CA TYR A 140 -0.85 -2.67 -2.13
C TYR A 140 -1.42 -2.91 -0.74
N ARG A 141 -1.70 -1.83 -0.01
CA ARG A 141 -1.91 -1.91 1.43
C ARG A 141 -3.02 -1.00 1.96
N CYS A 142 -3.75 -1.52 2.94
CA CYS A 142 -4.53 -0.74 3.88
C CYS A 142 -3.61 -0.30 5.02
N VAL A 143 -3.60 0.99 5.36
CA VAL A 143 -2.65 1.53 6.31
C VAL A 143 -3.34 2.37 7.37
N LEU A 144 -2.98 2.15 8.62
CA LEU A 144 -3.16 3.08 9.71
C LEU A 144 -1.85 3.87 9.86
N GLN A 145 -1.88 5.15 9.50
CA GLN A 145 -0.71 6.03 9.49
C GLN A 145 -0.78 7.04 10.65
N TYR A 146 0.31 7.16 11.41
CA TYR A 146 0.54 8.29 12.33
C TYR A 146 1.62 9.21 11.77
N GLY A 147 1.47 10.51 12.04
CA GLY A 147 2.47 11.52 11.66
C GLY A 147 2.13 12.22 10.36
N ALA A 148 3.15 12.81 9.72
CA ALA A 148 2.94 13.62 8.52
C ALA A 148 2.78 12.77 7.25
N ASN A 149 1.77 13.07 6.45
CA ASN A 149 1.64 12.64 5.07
C ASN A 149 1.74 13.85 4.12
N ALA A 150 1.73 13.60 2.81
CA ALA A 150 1.91 14.65 1.80
C ALA A 150 0.83 15.74 1.78
N PHE A 151 -0.27 15.58 2.54
CA PHE A 151 -1.41 16.51 2.59
C PHE A 151 -1.78 16.99 3.98
N TRP A 152 -1.49 16.18 4.99
CA TRP A 152 -1.92 16.33 6.36
C TRP A 152 -0.75 16.00 7.28
N GLY A 153 -0.40 16.94 8.15
CA GLY A 153 0.64 16.77 9.15
C GLY A 153 0.06 16.80 10.55
N GLY A 154 0.49 15.90 11.43
CA GLY A 154 0.32 16.08 12.87
C GLY A 154 0.34 14.81 13.71
N PRO A 155 0.22 14.97 15.04
CA PRO A 155 0.25 13.88 16.00
C PRO A 155 -1.12 13.19 16.11
N PHE A 156 -1.62 12.63 15.01
CA PHE A 156 -2.89 11.91 14.96
C PHE A 156 -2.83 10.72 13.98
N TRP A 157 -3.77 9.80 14.13
CA TRP A 157 -3.92 8.65 13.24
C TRP A 157 -4.81 8.99 12.04
N THR A 158 -4.47 8.45 10.87
CA THR A 158 -5.25 8.50 9.64
C THR A 158 -5.29 7.13 8.99
N MET A 159 -6.31 6.86 8.18
CA MET A 159 -6.38 5.64 7.36
C MET A 159 -6.05 5.99 5.91
N SER A 160 -5.14 5.26 5.27
CA SER A 160 -4.78 5.46 3.86
C SER A 160 -4.74 4.15 3.09
N THR A 161 -4.89 4.26 1.77
CA THR A 161 -4.61 3.17 0.84
C THR A 161 -3.43 3.57 -0.01
N GLU A 162 -2.44 2.69 -0.08
CA GLU A 162 -1.18 2.98 -0.71
C GLU A 162 -0.78 1.87 -1.68
N LEU A 163 -0.21 2.27 -2.80
CA LEU A 163 0.46 1.41 -3.75
C LEU A 163 1.92 1.84 -3.82
N GLU A 164 2.80 1.04 -3.22
CA GLU A 164 4.24 1.19 -3.37
C GLU A 164 4.72 0.37 -4.57
N LEU A 165 5.53 0.99 -5.43
CA LEU A 165 6.10 0.36 -6.62
C LEU A 165 7.61 0.21 -6.46
N GLY A 166 8.08 -1.03 -6.60
CA GLY A 166 9.48 -1.33 -6.83
C GLY A 166 9.88 -1.06 -8.28
N PRO A 167 11.19 -0.95 -8.59
CA PRO A 167 12.32 -0.98 -7.67
C PRO A 167 12.64 0.38 -7.02
N ASP A 168 12.10 1.48 -7.55
CA ASP A 168 12.50 2.84 -7.17
C ASP A 168 11.86 3.32 -5.85
N GLY A 169 10.97 2.52 -5.26
CA GLY A 169 10.26 2.87 -4.02
C GLY A 169 9.33 4.06 -4.22
N SER A 170 8.78 4.24 -5.42
CA SER A 170 7.78 5.26 -5.67
C SER A 170 6.50 4.88 -4.92
N LEU A 171 5.99 5.80 -4.12
CA LEU A 171 4.76 5.62 -3.37
C LEU A 171 3.64 6.38 -4.09
N LEU A 172 2.65 5.64 -4.58
CA LEU A 172 1.38 6.22 -4.99
C LEU A 172 0.43 6.16 -3.78
N VAL A 173 0.07 7.33 -3.28
CA VAL A 173 -0.99 7.49 -2.28
C VAL A 173 -2.22 7.98 -3.02
N VAL A 174 -3.40 7.42 -2.77
CA VAL A 174 -4.62 7.98 -3.38
C VAL A 174 -5.30 8.91 -2.39
N VAL A 175 -5.61 10.11 -2.87
CA VAL A 175 -6.25 11.15 -2.06
C VAL A 175 -7.52 11.57 -2.76
N GLY A 176 -8.64 11.27 -2.10
CA GLY A 176 -9.93 11.86 -2.40
C GLY A 176 -10.18 13.13 -1.58
N GLU A 177 -11.17 13.92 -2.00
CA GLU A 177 -11.58 15.16 -1.31
C GLU A 177 -11.97 14.93 0.17
N ASP A 178 -12.28 13.68 0.55
CA ASP A 178 -12.62 13.25 1.93
C ASP A 178 -11.71 12.13 2.47
N PHE A 179 -10.58 11.81 1.82
CA PHE A 179 -9.79 10.62 2.11
C PHE A 179 -8.53 10.89 2.95
N ASN A 180 -8.22 9.94 3.84
CA ASN A 180 -7.42 10.04 5.07
C ASN A 180 -8.15 10.67 6.26
N PRO A 181 -9.36 10.16 6.61
CA PRO A 181 -10.04 10.65 7.79
C PRO A 181 -9.15 10.43 9.01
N ARG A 182 -9.06 11.47 9.83
CA ARG A 182 -8.54 11.31 11.18
C ARG A 182 -9.38 10.25 11.88
N VAL A 183 -8.72 9.28 12.47
CA VAL A 183 -9.34 8.22 13.27
C VAL A 183 -9.02 8.45 14.74
N GLU A 184 -10.04 8.27 15.57
CA GLU A 184 -9.92 8.48 17.01
C GLU A 184 -9.30 7.25 17.69
N VAL A 185 -8.50 7.50 18.73
CA VAL A 185 -7.92 6.46 19.58
C VAL A 185 -9.03 5.58 20.16
N GLY A 186 -8.83 4.27 20.14
CA GLY A 186 -9.80 3.30 20.63
C GLY A 186 -10.90 2.93 19.63
N ALA A 187 -10.97 3.58 18.45
CA ALA A 187 -11.86 3.13 17.39
C ALA A 187 -11.43 1.74 16.89
N THR A 188 -12.40 0.86 16.64
CA THR A 188 -12.16 -0.42 15.97
C THR A 188 -12.33 -0.23 14.48
N ILE A 189 -11.33 -0.65 13.71
CA ILE A 189 -11.28 -0.55 12.26
C ILE A 189 -11.18 -1.96 11.69
N GLN A 190 -12.01 -2.23 10.69
CA GLN A 190 -11.89 -3.42 9.84
C GLN A 190 -11.28 -3.00 8.51
N THR A 191 -10.34 -3.79 8.03
CA THR A 191 -9.69 -3.59 6.73
C THR A 191 -9.81 -4.85 5.91
N SER A 192 -9.96 -4.66 4.60
CA SER A 192 -10.04 -5.77 3.65
C SER A 192 -9.34 -5.39 2.36
N ILE A 193 -8.60 -6.32 1.77
CA ILE A 193 -8.17 -6.27 0.37
C ILE A 193 -8.92 -7.38 -0.36
N LEU A 194 -9.81 -7.00 -1.27
CA LEU A 194 -10.76 -7.88 -1.94
C LEU A 194 -10.43 -8.01 -3.42
N HIS A 195 -10.44 -9.23 -3.94
CA HIS A 195 -10.35 -9.47 -5.38
C HIS A 195 -11.68 -9.12 -6.06
N LYS A 196 -11.62 -8.43 -7.20
CA LYS A 196 -12.75 -8.13 -8.08
C LYS A 196 -12.61 -8.94 -9.35
N ASP A 197 -13.49 -9.92 -9.53
CA ASP A 197 -13.59 -10.65 -10.79
C ASP A 197 -14.33 -9.80 -11.82
N GLU A 198 -13.59 -9.21 -12.76
CA GLU A 198 -14.14 -8.44 -13.89
C GLU A 198 -14.20 -9.26 -15.18
N GLY A 199 -13.79 -10.54 -15.16
CA GLY A 199 -13.78 -11.42 -16.32
C GLY A 199 -12.74 -11.07 -17.39
N ASP A 200 -11.76 -10.22 -17.08
CA ASP A 200 -10.59 -9.95 -17.92
C ASP A 200 -9.36 -10.77 -17.48
N ASP A 201 -8.22 -10.55 -18.14
CA ASP A 201 -6.94 -11.20 -17.81
C ASP A 201 -6.17 -10.47 -16.71
N ILE A 202 -6.88 -9.63 -15.93
CA ILE A 202 -6.33 -8.80 -14.86
C ILE A 202 -6.97 -9.22 -13.55
N PHE A 203 -6.13 -9.48 -12.56
CA PHE A 203 -6.56 -9.73 -11.19
C PHE A 203 -6.67 -8.39 -10.49
N TRP A 204 -7.89 -7.85 -10.42
CA TRP A 204 -8.18 -6.57 -9.77
C TRP A 204 -8.37 -6.74 -8.28
N TYR A 205 -7.85 -5.78 -7.51
CA TYR A 205 -7.98 -5.73 -6.06
C TYR A 205 -8.41 -4.34 -5.61
N GLU A 206 -9.25 -4.30 -4.58
CA GLU A 206 -9.71 -3.09 -3.91
C GLU A 206 -9.54 -3.25 -2.40
N ALA A 207 -8.93 -2.24 -1.79
CA ALA A 207 -8.87 -2.07 -0.35
C ALA A 207 -10.17 -1.45 0.16
N THR A 208 -10.57 -1.77 1.39
CA THR A 208 -11.73 -1.18 2.06
C THR A 208 -11.43 -0.92 3.53
N PHE A 209 -12.12 0.06 4.10
CA PHE A 209 -12.15 0.31 5.55
C PHE A 209 -13.59 0.28 6.03
N ASN A 210 -13.94 -0.58 6.98
CA ASN A 210 -15.30 -0.78 7.49
C ASN A 210 -16.33 -0.96 6.36
N ASP A 211 -16.01 -1.84 5.40
CA ASP A 211 -16.78 -2.12 4.19
C ASP A 211 -17.01 -0.92 3.25
N GLN A 212 -16.33 0.20 3.47
CA GLN A 212 -16.32 1.32 2.54
C GLN A 212 -15.16 1.15 1.55
N PRO A 213 -15.46 1.08 0.23
CA PRO A 213 -14.42 0.95 -0.77
C PRO A 213 -13.46 2.12 -0.69
N THR A 214 -12.18 1.81 -0.90
CA THR A 214 -11.15 2.83 -1.00
C THR A 214 -11.10 3.43 -2.39
N ALA A 215 -10.34 4.50 -2.49
CA ALA A 215 -10.24 5.33 -3.68
C ALA A 215 -9.41 4.72 -4.81
N LEU A 216 -8.75 3.57 -4.60
CA LEU A 216 -7.79 2.97 -5.54
C LEU A 216 -8.14 1.52 -5.82
N GLU A 217 -8.23 1.15 -7.08
CA GLU A 217 -8.16 -0.25 -7.52
C GLU A 217 -6.81 -0.54 -8.13
N VAL A 218 -6.27 -1.74 -7.92
CA VAL A 218 -5.00 -2.17 -8.50
C VAL A 218 -5.17 -3.50 -9.22
N GLY A 219 -4.74 -3.55 -10.47
CA GLY A 219 -4.85 -4.73 -11.34
C GLY A 219 -3.49 -5.23 -11.80
N TRP A 220 -3.26 -6.55 -11.68
CA TRP A 220 -2.05 -7.23 -12.14
C TRP A 220 -2.36 -8.37 -13.11
N HIS A 221 -1.43 -8.70 -14.00
CA HIS A 221 -1.55 -9.87 -14.88
C HIS A 221 -1.22 -11.19 -14.18
N THR A 222 -0.55 -11.13 -13.03
CA THR A 222 -0.25 -12.29 -12.19
C THR A 222 -1.05 -12.20 -10.89
N PRO A 223 -1.64 -13.32 -10.42
CA PRO A 223 -2.34 -13.30 -9.16
C PRO A 223 -1.34 -13.07 -8.02
N VAL A 224 -1.75 -12.29 -7.01
CA VAL A 224 -0.94 -12.07 -5.82
C VAL A 224 -0.81 -13.37 -5.03
N SER A 225 0.37 -13.64 -4.49
CA SER A 225 0.70 -14.89 -3.81
C SER A 225 1.24 -14.69 -2.40
N LYS A 226 1.40 -13.44 -1.95
CA LYS A 226 1.95 -13.13 -0.63
C LYS A 226 1.14 -12.04 0.04
N VAL A 227 0.92 -12.22 1.34
CA VAL A 227 0.31 -11.23 2.22
C VAL A 227 1.25 -10.90 3.37
N LEU A 228 1.09 -9.70 3.92
CA LEU A 228 1.94 -9.17 4.97
C LEU A 228 1.12 -8.32 5.95
N ILE A 229 1.45 -8.46 7.22
CA ILE A 229 1.11 -7.52 8.27
C ILE A 229 2.41 -6.94 8.81
N GLY A 230 2.47 -5.62 8.98
CA GLY A 230 3.70 -5.03 9.45
C GLY A 230 3.63 -3.56 9.85
N LEU A 231 4.76 -3.15 10.41
CA LEU A 231 5.15 -1.82 10.80
C LEU A 231 6.22 -1.33 9.82
N GLU A 232 6.03 -0.16 9.23
CA GLU A 232 7.08 0.63 8.58
C GLU A 232 7.20 1.95 9.33
N GLU A 233 8.43 2.41 9.56
CA GLU A 233 8.67 3.67 10.26
C GLU A 233 9.68 4.55 9.54
N GLU A 234 9.48 5.86 9.67
CA GLU A 234 10.40 6.86 9.16
C GLU A 234 10.61 7.94 10.23
N GLY A 235 11.87 8.28 10.52
CA GLY A 235 12.20 9.34 11.47
C GLY A 235 11.95 8.99 12.94
N VAL A 236 11.67 7.73 13.28
CA VAL A 236 11.70 7.25 14.68
C VAL A 236 13.16 7.12 15.12
N THR A 237 13.49 7.78 16.23
CA THR A 237 14.85 7.86 16.79
C THR A 237 14.94 7.42 18.24
N GLN A 238 13.80 7.33 18.95
CA GLN A 238 13.74 6.94 20.35
C GLN A 238 12.43 6.21 20.67
N PRO A 239 12.40 5.31 21.66
CA PRO A 239 11.21 4.52 21.93
C PRO A 239 9.94 5.31 22.29
N SER A 240 10.06 6.48 22.91
CA SER A 240 8.91 7.31 23.29
C SER A 240 8.08 7.84 22.10
N GLU A 241 8.60 7.69 20.88
CA GLU A 241 7.95 8.04 19.63
C GLU A 241 7.03 6.94 19.10
N TYR A 242 7.03 5.76 19.71
CA TYR A 242 6.00 4.74 19.50
C TYR A 242 4.79 4.93 20.42
N PRO A 243 3.65 4.30 20.07
CA PRO A 243 2.58 4.06 21.03
C PRO A 243 3.09 3.34 22.29
N PRO A 244 2.55 3.67 23.48
CA PRO A 244 2.98 3.06 24.73
C PRO A 244 2.57 1.58 24.86
N GLU A 245 1.59 1.13 24.09
CA GLU A 245 1.02 -0.22 24.15
C GLU A 245 1.25 -0.95 22.82
N PRO A 246 1.39 -2.29 22.84
CA PRO A 246 1.45 -3.09 21.63
C PRO A 246 0.21 -2.89 20.74
N PHE A 247 0.39 -3.09 19.44
CA PHE A 247 -0.68 -3.01 18.45
C PHE A 247 -0.98 -4.40 17.90
N THR A 248 -2.23 -4.85 18.02
CA THR A 248 -2.64 -6.19 17.59
C THR A 248 -3.59 -6.12 16.40
N PHE A 249 -3.23 -6.83 15.34
CA PHE A 249 -4.11 -7.23 14.25
C PHE A 249 -4.86 -8.48 14.66
N LYS A 250 -6.19 -8.42 14.66
CA LYS A 250 -7.11 -9.48 15.07
C LYS A 250 -7.97 -9.91 13.90
N ASP A 251 -8.64 -11.05 14.07
CA ASP A 251 -9.55 -11.59 13.06
C ASP A 251 -8.90 -11.62 11.67
N THR A 252 -7.61 -11.94 11.62
CA THR A 252 -6.85 -11.93 10.37
C THR A 252 -7.25 -13.16 9.56
N ASN A 253 -7.91 -12.93 8.44
CA ASN A 253 -8.51 -13.96 7.60
C ASN A 253 -7.97 -13.85 6.17
N LEU A 254 -7.38 -14.93 5.69
CA LEU A 254 -6.94 -15.10 4.30
C LEU A 254 -7.86 -16.12 3.63
N THR A 255 -8.61 -15.67 2.63
CA THR A 255 -9.52 -16.52 1.86
C THR A 255 -9.04 -16.61 0.43
N MET A 256 -8.89 -17.84 -0.08
CA MET A 256 -8.71 -18.09 -1.50
C MET A 256 -10.05 -18.48 -2.12
N THR A 257 -10.17 -18.37 -3.43
CA THR A 257 -11.34 -18.86 -4.19
C THR A 257 -11.67 -20.34 -3.97
N ARG A 258 -10.70 -21.19 -3.57
CA ARG A 258 -10.93 -22.60 -3.18
C ARG A 258 -11.12 -22.82 -1.68
N GLY A 259 -11.28 -21.75 -0.90
CA GLY A 259 -11.39 -21.77 0.56
C GLY A 259 -10.14 -21.24 1.27
N ALA A 260 -10.15 -21.28 2.61
CA ALA A 260 -9.01 -20.85 3.41
C ALA A 260 -7.78 -21.76 3.15
N PRO A 261 -6.59 -21.18 2.86
CA PRO A 261 -5.37 -21.95 2.65
C PRO A 261 -4.77 -22.41 3.99
N GLU A 262 -3.95 -23.46 3.97
CA GLU A 262 -3.06 -23.78 5.08
C GLU A 262 -1.83 -22.87 4.99
N VAL A 263 -1.59 -22.08 6.03
CA VAL A 263 -0.48 -21.12 6.09
C VAL A 263 0.14 -21.13 7.48
N ALA A 264 1.42 -20.77 7.53
CA ALA A 264 2.11 -20.37 8.74
C ALA A 264 2.70 -18.98 8.51
N TRP A 265 2.61 -18.11 9.50
CA TRP A 265 3.19 -16.78 9.44
C TRP A 265 4.69 -16.81 9.74
N ASP A 266 5.48 -16.30 8.81
CA ASP A 266 6.93 -16.13 8.96
C ASP A 266 7.22 -14.74 9.53
N VAL A 267 7.98 -14.72 10.63
CA VAL A 267 8.46 -13.49 11.27
C VAL A 267 9.98 -13.44 11.13
N PRO A 268 10.51 -12.69 10.16
CA PRO A 268 11.94 -12.52 10.03
C PRO A 268 12.52 -11.88 11.30
N SER A 269 13.68 -12.37 11.72
CA SER A 269 14.44 -11.76 12.81
C SER A 269 15.08 -10.46 12.30
N ASP A 270 14.33 -9.38 12.26
CA ASP A 270 14.90 -8.05 12.04
C ASP A 270 15.21 -7.38 13.38
N SER A 271 16.45 -6.94 13.56
CA SER A 271 16.94 -6.29 14.78
C SER A 271 17.23 -4.81 14.59
N THR A 272 16.82 -4.23 13.47
CA THR A 272 17.18 -2.85 13.11
C THR A 272 16.17 -1.80 13.58
N THR A 273 14.97 -2.24 13.96
CA THR A 273 13.89 -1.36 14.43
C THR A 273 13.77 -1.38 15.95
N GLY A 274 13.09 -0.38 16.51
CA GLY A 274 12.66 -0.38 17.89
C GLY A 274 11.40 -1.23 18.13
N ALA A 275 11.11 -2.21 17.28
CA ALA A 275 9.89 -3.02 17.36
C ALA A 275 10.12 -4.48 16.93
N TYR A 276 9.19 -5.36 17.27
CA TYR A 276 9.17 -6.74 16.78
C TYR A 276 7.72 -7.23 16.62
N VAL A 277 7.51 -8.28 15.83
CA VAL A 277 6.18 -8.90 15.64
C VAL A 277 6.13 -10.27 16.31
N THR A 278 4.99 -10.62 16.91
CA THR A 278 4.67 -11.98 17.34
C THR A 278 3.43 -12.50 16.62
N VAL A 279 3.39 -13.82 16.42
CA VAL A 279 2.20 -14.53 15.95
C VAL A 279 1.56 -15.16 17.17
N ASP A 280 0.48 -14.57 17.65
CA ASP A 280 -0.20 -15.00 18.87
C ASP A 280 -1.19 -16.14 18.57
N VAL A 281 -1.84 -16.06 17.40
CA VAL A 281 -2.64 -17.13 16.80
C VAL A 281 -2.23 -17.29 15.34
N ASP A 282 -1.71 -18.48 14.99
CA ASP A 282 -1.21 -18.78 13.64
C ASP A 282 -2.32 -19.35 12.73
N GLY A 283 -2.11 -19.29 11.41
CA GLY A 283 -3.01 -19.82 10.39
C GLY A 283 -3.68 -18.75 9.52
N ALA A 284 -4.61 -19.20 8.66
CA ALA A 284 -5.32 -18.34 7.71
C ALA A 284 -6.67 -17.84 8.23
N VAL A 285 -7.16 -18.36 9.36
CA VAL A 285 -8.49 -18.04 9.88
C VAL A 285 -8.35 -17.57 11.33
N ASN A 286 -8.87 -16.37 11.60
CA ASN A 286 -8.78 -15.71 12.92
C ASN A 286 -7.35 -15.65 13.48
N ALA A 287 -6.36 -15.43 12.62
CA ALA A 287 -5.00 -15.21 13.09
C ALA A 287 -4.89 -13.89 13.85
N GLU A 288 -3.98 -13.87 14.82
CA GLU A 288 -3.69 -12.71 15.66
C GLU A 288 -2.19 -12.44 15.63
N LEU A 289 -1.82 -11.21 15.24
CA LEU A 289 -0.44 -10.78 15.11
C LEU A 289 -0.24 -9.48 15.86
N THR A 290 0.75 -9.42 16.75
CA THR A 290 1.01 -8.25 17.59
C THR A 290 2.35 -7.63 17.25
N VAL A 291 2.34 -6.32 16.98
CA VAL A 291 3.51 -5.46 16.91
C VAL A 291 3.81 -4.96 18.32
N HIS A 292 5.00 -5.29 18.82
CA HIS A 292 5.51 -4.85 20.11
C HIS A 292 6.54 -3.74 19.90
N PHE A 293 6.41 -2.65 20.66
CA PHE A 293 7.36 -1.55 20.67
C PHE A 293 8.34 -1.72 21.83
N LEU A 294 9.64 -1.58 21.56
CA LEU A 294 10.73 -1.68 22.54
C LEU A 294 10.85 -0.38 23.34
N ASN A 295 9.90 -0.16 24.25
CA ASN A 295 9.82 1.00 25.15
C ASN A 295 10.77 0.96 26.35
#